data_AF-A0A063C422-F1
#
_entry.id   AF-A0A063C422-F1
#
_cell.length_a   1.000
_cell.length_b   1.000
_cell.length_c   1.000
_cell.angle_alpha   90.00
_cell.angle_beta   90.00
_cell.angle_gamma   90.00
#
_symmetry.space_group_name_H-M   'P 1'
#
loop_
_entity.id
_entity.type
_entity.pdbx_description
1 polymer ?
#
loop_
_entity_poly.entity_id
_entity_poly.type
_entity_poly.pdbx_seq_one_letter_code
_entity_poly.pdbx_strand_id
1 'polypeptide(L)'
;MQVVVVGATGYVGSTVLRHCLADPRISRVHVLTRRPLGDAEAPAGSPASGKLSVIIKTDWMAYDDELLHALRHARACLWSVPTPTTSQARREEGDGDAEEGEEEEEEEEEEEAPRTPSRNKGEPLTADRCIGGRHTQTSRWPTPEEYLRVTVDYTVAAAAAFTRMMGLAGPPSAAPFRFVYCSGDAAELVYNRSLCIMGPTRRAKGCAERNIFDMADGSHGALESIAVRPCGIYPRAQTPWTWFLTTLVLPTCEVDELAASMVGLAKNGPGAAVAAGAGDSGRIITHRRIRSMGRELLDKQEAEQAEQAAGASAM
;
A
#
# COMPACT_ATOMS: atom_id res chain seq x y z
N MET A 1 5.38 -19.19 6.09
CA MET A 1 5.84 -18.57 4.82
C MET A 1 6.51 -17.25 5.12
N GLN A 2 7.36 -16.75 4.22
CA GLN A 2 7.92 -15.40 4.32
C GLN A 2 7.19 -14.44 3.37
N VAL A 3 7.11 -13.16 3.74
CA VAL A 3 6.47 -12.10 2.95
C VAL A 3 7.33 -10.85 2.89
N VAL A 4 7.20 -10.08 1.82
CA VAL A 4 7.71 -8.71 1.69
C VAL A 4 6.57 -7.73 1.96
N VAL A 5 6.82 -6.67 2.73
CA VAL A 5 5.89 -5.55 2.95
C VAL A 5 6.58 -4.26 2.52
N VAL A 6 5.90 -3.48 1.67
CA VAL A 6 6.39 -2.20 1.16
C VAL A 6 5.40 -1.09 1.54
N GLY A 7 5.92 0.05 1.97
CA GLY A 7 5.09 1.15 2.49
C GLY A 7 4.64 0.97 3.95
N ALA A 8 5.36 0.14 4.74
CA ALA A 8 5.02 -0.19 6.14
C ALA A 8 4.93 1.03 7.09
N THR A 9 5.50 2.18 6.73
CA THR A 9 5.39 3.45 7.46
C THR A 9 4.11 4.24 7.13
N GLY A 10 3.28 3.73 6.21
CA GLY A 10 2.00 4.31 5.82
C GLY A 10 0.83 3.87 6.69
N TYR A 11 -0.30 4.53 6.50
CA TYR A 11 -1.54 4.21 7.22
C TYR A 11 -2.00 2.76 6.98
N VAL A 12 -2.10 2.32 5.72
CA VAL A 12 -2.47 0.94 5.39
C VAL A 12 -1.30 -0.03 5.65
N GLY A 13 -0.08 0.38 5.28
CA GLY A 13 1.10 -0.50 5.36
C GLY A 13 1.50 -0.87 6.79
N SER A 14 1.33 0.03 7.77
CA SER A 14 1.61 -0.27 9.18
C SER A 14 0.61 -1.28 9.75
N THR A 15 -0.67 -1.17 9.42
CA THR A 15 -1.69 -2.18 9.76
C THR A 15 -1.40 -3.51 9.08
N VAL A 16 -1.02 -3.52 7.78
CA VAL A 16 -0.59 -4.75 7.08
C VAL A 16 0.62 -5.38 7.76
N LEU A 17 1.63 -4.61 8.17
CA LEU A 17 2.78 -5.10 8.92
C LEU A 17 2.35 -5.74 10.25
N ARG A 18 1.49 -5.06 11.02
CA ARG A 18 0.93 -5.58 12.29
C ARG A 18 0.25 -6.94 12.10
N HIS A 19 -0.59 -7.07 11.08
CA HIS A 19 -1.27 -8.33 10.72
C HIS A 19 -0.28 -9.42 10.29
N CYS A 20 0.77 -9.08 9.53
CA CYS A 20 1.81 -10.03 9.12
C CYS A 20 2.61 -10.57 10.30
N LEU A 21 2.93 -9.72 11.27
CA LEU A 21 3.70 -10.12 12.45
C LEU A 21 2.87 -10.99 13.41
N ALA A 22 1.58 -10.66 13.56
CA ALA A 22 0.63 -11.41 14.38
C ALA A 22 0.29 -12.81 13.83
N ASP A 23 0.25 -13.01 12.50
CA ASP A 23 -0.12 -14.33 11.94
C ASP A 23 0.97 -15.39 12.22
N PRO A 24 0.65 -16.52 12.88
CA PRO A 24 1.64 -17.57 13.18
C PRO A 24 2.12 -18.32 11.92
N ARG A 25 1.35 -18.32 10.82
CA ARG A 25 1.73 -18.93 9.54
C ARG A 25 2.75 -18.08 8.78
N ILE A 26 2.95 -16.82 9.18
CA ILE A 26 4.01 -15.95 8.66
C ILE A 26 5.21 -16.06 9.60
N SER A 27 6.30 -16.62 9.06
CA SER A 27 7.51 -16.96 9.81
C SER A 27 8.60 -15.89 9.70
N ARG A 28 8.55 -15.05 8.66
CA ARG A 28 9.42 -13.88 8.51
C ARG A 28 8.73 -12.80 7.68
N VAL A 29 8.92 -11.53 8.09
CA VAL A 29 8.41 -10.35 7.38
C VAL A 29 9.60 -9.48 7.00
N HIS A 30 9.82 -9.31 5.70
CA HIS A 30 10.84 -8.41 5.16
C HIS A 30 10.20 -7.07 4.82
N VAL A 31 10.61 -6.00 5.48
CA VAL A 31 10.10 -4.64 5.22
C VAL A 31 11.10 -3.90 4.35
N LEU A 32 10.69 -3.55 3.12
CA LEU A 32 11.45 -2.62 2.28
C LEU A 32 10.99 -1.19 2.60
N THR A 33 11.93 -0.34 3.00
CA THR A 33 11.66 1.02 3.46
C THR A 33 12.83 1.94 3.16
N ARG A 34 12.57 3.24 2.96
CA ARG A 34 13.62 4.25 2.75
C ARG A 34 14.40 4.61 4.01
N ARG A 35 13.82 4.32 5.19
CA ARG A 35 14.36 4.66 6.52
C ARG A 35 14.11 3.54 7.53
N PRO A 36 14.88 3.44 8.62
CA PRO A 36 14.54 2.56 9.74
C PRO A 36 13.10 2.77 10.23
N LEU A 37 12.46 1.68 10.67
CA LEU A 37 11.19 1.73 11.38
C LEU A 37 11.41 2.30 12.79
N GLY A 38 10.43 3.02 13.32
CA GLY A 38 10.44 3.47 14.70
C GLY A 38 9.73 2.48 15.63
N ASP A 39 9.77 2.76 16.93
CA ASP A 39 9.15 1.91 17.96
C ASP A 39 7.62 1.76 17.79
N ALA A 40 6.98 2.73 17.14
CA ALA A 40 5.54 2.69 16.84
C ALA A 40 5.19 1.65 15.76
N GLU A 41 6.06 1.47 14.75
CA GLU A 41 5.87 0.46 13.69
C GLU A 41 6.45 -0.91 14.08
N ALA A 42 7.47 -0.95 14.95
CA ALA A 42 8.15 -2.15 15.39
C ALA A 42 8.69 -2.04 16.83
N PRO A 43 7.86 -2.31 17.87
CA PRO A 43 8.29 -2.20 19.26
C PRO A 43 9.46 -3.14 19.60
N ALA A 44 10.57 -2.58 20.06
CA ALA A 44 11.73 -3.35 20.51
C ALA A 44 11.36 -4.32 21.65
N GLY A 45 11.90 -5.54 21.63
CA GLY A 45 11.64 -6.57 22.64
C GLY A 45 10.32 -7.34 22.49
N SER A 46 9.43 -6.97 21.57
CA SER A 46 8.24 -7.78 21.25
C SER A 46 8.64 -9.13 20.61
N PRO A 47 7.96 -10.26 20.90
CA PRO A 47 8.18 -11.52 20.18
C PRO A 47 7.96 -11.40 18.66
N ALA A 48 7.21 -10.39 18.21
CA ALA A 48 7.09 -10.03 16.80
C ALA A 48 8.43 -9.59 16.17
N SER A 49 9.32 -8.97 16.94
CA SER A 49 10.61 -8.44 16.46
C SER A 49 11.51 -9.55 15.89
N GLY A 50 11.47 -10.76 16.46
CA GLY A 50 12.24 -11.91 15.95
C GLY A 50 11.83 -12.38 14.55
N LYS A 51 10.61 -12.07 14.09
CA LYS A 51 10.15 -12.35 12.72
C LYS A 51 10.51 -11.23 11.73
N LEU A 52 10.89 -10.05 12.21
CA LEU A 52 11.02 -8.84 11.40
C LEU A 52 12.43 -8.73 10.79
N SER A 53 12.49 -8.29 9.54
CA SER A 53 13.72 -8.03 8.79
C SER A 53 13.56 -6.70 8.07
N VAL A 54 14.17 -5.64 8.56
CA VAL A 54 14.08 -4.31 7.92
C VAL A 54 15.24 -4.15 6.94
N ILE A 55 14.95 -3.79 5.70
CA ILE A 55 15.94 -3.56 4.65
C ILE A 55 15.78 -2.12 4.16
N ILE A 56 16.87 -1.36 4.21
CA ILE A 56 16.89 0.02 3.74
C ILE A 56 17.07 0.04 2.23
N LYS A 57 16.13 0.67 1.53
CA LYS A 57 16.10 0.76 0.07
C LYS A 57 15.83 2.21 -0.36
N THR A 58 16.85 2.83 -0.94
CA THR A 58 16.83 4.24 -1.38
C THR A 58 16.43 4.36 -2.85
N ASP A 59 17.11 3.64 -3.75
CA ASP A 59 16.71 3.49 -5.14
C ASP A 59 15.61 2.42 -5.28
N TRP A 60 14.50 2.79 -5.93
CA TRP A 60 13.34 1.93 -6.18
C TRP A 60 13.26 1.39 -7.60
N MET A 61 14.18 1.78 -8.48
CA MET A 61 14.35 1.22 -9.83
C MET A 61 15.35 0.07 -9.85
N ALA A 62 16.47 0.18 -9.13
CA ALA A 62 17.47 -0.88 -9.06
C ALA A 62 17.09 -1.99 -8.05
N TYR A 63 17.13 -3.26 -8.47
CA TYR A 63 17.05 -4.42 -7.58
C TYR A 63 18.24 -5.33 -7.87
N ASP A 64 19.28 -5.22 -7.05
CA ASP A 64 20.48 -6.04 -7.11
C ASP A 64 20.23 -7.49 -6.66
N ASP A 65 21.16 -8.38 -6.98
CA ASP A 65 21.03 -9.80 -6.70
C ASP A 65 21.27 -10.15 -5.22
N GLU A 66 21.90 -9.28 -4.42
CA GLU A 66 22.04 -9.47 -2.97
C GLU A 66 20.68 -9.32 -2.28
N LEU A 67 19.95 -8.24 -2.60
CA LEU A 67 18.58 -7.99 -2.18
C LEU A 67 17.66 -9.15 -2.60
N LEU A 68 17.72 -9.58 -3.87
CA LEU A 68 16.90 -10.71 -4.33
C LEU A 68 17.29 -12.03 -3.65
N HIS A 69 18.57 -12.26 -3.36
CA HIS A 69 19.03 -13.45 -2.62
C HIS A 69 18.54 -13.46 -1.17
N ALA A 70 18.49 -12.29 -0.51
CA ALA A 70 17.93 -12.13 0.83
C ALA A 70 16.40 -12.36 0.86
N LEU A 71 15.70 -12.04 -0.23
CA LEU A 71 14.25 -12.16 -0.38
C LEU A 71 13.78 -13.48 -1.00
N ARG A 72 14.68 -14.35 -1.49
CA ARG A 72 14.37 -15.56 -2.28
C ARG A 72 13.38 -16.57 -1.67
N HIS A 73 13.15 -16.50 -0.35
CA HIS A 73 12.20 -17.37 0.37
C HIS A 73 10.83 -16.71 0.60
N ALA A 74 10.66 -15.44 0.22
CA ALA A 74 9.38 -14.77 0.22
C ALA A 74 8.47 -15.33 -0.88
N ARG A 75 7.19 -15.50 -0.56
CA ARG A 75 6.17 -15.99 -1.51
C ARG A 75 5.09 -14.97 -1.82
N ALA A 76 5.15 -13.79 -1.20
CA ALA A 76 4.28 -12.69 -1.53
C ALA A 76 4.95 -11.34 -1.25
N CYS A 77 4.58 -10.32 -2.03
CA CYS A 77 4.84 -8.91 -1.76
C CYS A 77 3.51 -8.19 -1.53
N LEU A 78 3.42 -7.46 -0.42
CA LEU A 78 2.31 -6.61 -0.03
C LEU A 78 2.71 -5.15 -0.29
N TRP A 79 2.20 -4.56 -1.36
CA TRP A 79 2.62 -3.25 -1.86
C TRP A 79 1.60 -2.16 -1.46
N SER A 80 1.85 -1.51 -0.32
CA SER A 80 0.96 -0.53 0.33
C SER A 80 1.60 0.85 0.44
N VAL A 81 2.08 1.33 -0.70
CA VAL A 81 2.91 2.51 -0.92
C VAL A 81 2.04 3.80 -0.75
N PRO A 82 2.30 4.69 0.27
CA PRO A 82 1.49 5.85 0.70
C PRO A 82 2.04 7.29 0.36
N THR A 83 1.15 8.27 0.11
CA THR A 83 1.48 9.66 -0.33
C THR A 83 2.49 10.39 0.57
N PRO A 84 3.34 11.28 0.02
CA PRO A 84 4.17 12.17 0.79
C PRO A 84 3.39 13.22 1.58
N THR A 85 4.04 13.72 2.62
CA THR A 85 3.53 14.75 3.53
C THR A 85 4.18 16.12 3.29
N THR A 86 3.43 17.18 3.59
CA THR A 86 3.57 18.57 3.11
C THR A 86 4.94 19.24 3.34
N SER A 87 5.82 18.71 4.19
CA SER A 87 7.07 19.34 4.60
C SER A 87 8.26 19.13 3.65
N GLN A 88 8.11 18.35 2.56
CA GLN A 88 9.18 18.10 1.57
C GLN A 88 9.12 18.97 0.32
N ALA A 89 7.93 19.27 -0.20
CA ALA A 89 7.77 19.97 -1.48
C ALA A 89 8.41 21.36 -1.54
N ARG A 90 8.78 21.95 -0.38
CA ARG A 90 9.43 23.27 -0.25
C ARG A 90 10.91 23.18 0.15
N ARG A 91 11.57 22.02 -0.03
CA ARG A 91 12.98 21.82 0.37
C ARG A 91 13.92 21.41 -0.76
N GLU A 92 13.39 21.06 -1.92
CA GLU A 92 14.20 20.70 -3.11
C GLU A 92 14.31 21.87 -4.11
N GLU A 93 13.53 22.94 -3.94
CA GLU A 93 13.76 24.24 -4.58
C GLU A 93 14.81 25.03 -3.79
N GLY A 94 16.08 24.86 -4.19
CA GLY A 94 17.21 25.67 -3.75
C GLY A 94 18.22 25.77 -4.89
N ASP A 95 18.59 27.01 -5.24
CA ASP A 95 19.48 27.43 -6.34
C ASP A 95 18.97 27.17 -7.78
N GLY A 96 18.47 28.26 -8.39
CA GLY A 96 18.07 28.34 -9.79
C GLY A 96 17.51 29.72 -10.13
N ASP A 97 18.39 30.71 -10.33
CA ASP A 97 18.00 32.05 -10.79
C ASP A 97 17.38 32.00 -12.20
N ALA A 98 16.18 32.57 -12.39
CA ALA A 98 15.82 33.38 -13.57
C ALA A 98 14.38 33.94 -13.53
N GLU A 99 14.32 35.27 -13.64
CA GLU A 99 13.37 36.09 -14.40
C GLU A 99 11.84 36.07 -14.10
N GLU A 100 11.34 37.29 -13.88
CA GLU A 100 9.93 37.64 -13.69
C GLU A 100 9.14 37.53 -15.00
N GLY A 101 7.97 36.90 -14.94
CA GLY A 101 6.97 36.90 -16.01
C GLY A 101 5.61 37.25 -15.42
N GLU A 102 5.09 38.43 -15.75
CA GLU A 102 3.80 38.95 -15.30
C GLU A 102 2.65 38.26 -16.05
N GLU A 103 1.74 37.56 -15.36
CA GLU A 103 0.41 37.24 -15.89
C GLU A 103 -0.68 37.48 -14.82
N GLU A 104 -1.35 38.62 -15.01
CA GLU A 104 -2.63 39.19 -14.54
C GLU A 104 -3.47 38.51 -13.43
N GLU A 105 -3.98 39.38 -12.54
CA GLU A 105 -4.84 39.08 -11.40
C GLU A 105 -6.34 39.03 -11.81
N GLU A 106 -7.11 38.08 -11.29
CA GLU A 106 -8.57 38.21 -11.14
C GLU A 106 -8.94 38.09 -9.64
N GLU A 107 -9.47 39.18 -9.09
CA GLU A 107 -9.90 39.30 -7.68
C GLU A 107 -11.34 38.78 -7.50
N GLU A 108 -11.60 37.95 -6.48
CA GLU A 108 -12.90 37.91 -5.78
C GLU A 108 -12.68 37.76 -4.26
N GLU A 109 -13.54 38.40 -3.47
CA GLU A 109 -13.24 38.95 -2.13
C GLU A 109 -13.26 37.97 -0.92
N GLU A 110 -12.72 38.42 0.22
CA GLU A 110 -12.57 37.69 1.49
C GLU A 110 -13.88 37.51 2.31
N GLU A 111 -13.95 36.46 3.14
CA GLU A 111 -14.62 36.54 4.46
C GLU A 111 -13.86 35.73 5.55
N GLU A 112 -14.06 36.12 6.81
CA GLU A 112 -13.08 36.09 7.91
C GLU A 112 -12.89 34.72 8.64
N ALA A 113 -11.70 34.53 9.24
CA ALA A 113 -11.31 33.32 9.99
C ALA A 113 -11.47 33.45 11.51
N PRO A 114 -11.34 32.35 12.28
CA PRO A 114 -10.88 32.46 13.68
C PRO A 114 -9.64 31.60 14.01
N ARG A 115 -8.51 32.30 14.16
CA ARG A 115 -7.46 32.16 15.21
C ARG A 115 -6.94 30.75 15.58
N THR A 116 -5.69 30.50 15.19
CA THR A 116 -4.85 29.41 15.69
C THR A 116 -4.23 29.70 17.08
N PRO A 117 -3.99 28.69 17.93
CA PRO A 117 -3.08 28.81 19.06
C PRO A 117 -1.61 28.57 18.63
N SER A 118 -0.73 29.50 18.99
CA SER A 118 0.72 29.40 18.79
C SER A 118 1.36 28.29 19.64
N ARG A 119 2.33 27.55 19.08
CA ARG A 119 3.33 26.83 19.89
C ARG A 119 4.69 26.62 19.19
N ASN A 120 5.69 27.28 19.76
CA ASN A 120 7.14 27.02 19.78
C ASN A 120 7.91 26.68 18.49
N LYS A 121 8.78 27.62 18.10
CA LYS A 121 10.03 27.35 17.37
C LYS A 121 10.96 26.48 18.24
N GLY A 122 11.66 25.50 17.65
CA GLY A 122 12.85 24.93 18.30
C GLY A 122 13.12 23.42 18.24
N GLU A 123 12.70 22.66 17.23
CA GLU A 123 13.23 21.31 16.97
C GLU A 123 13.45 21.06 15.46
N PRO A 124 14.59 20.47 15.03
CA PRO A 124 14.87 20.20 13.63
C PRO A 124 14.14 18.93 13.17
N LEU A 125 12.89 19.08 12.73
CA LEU A 125 12.10 17.99 12.17
C LEU A 125 12.62 17.59 10.77
N THR A 126 13.44 16.53 10.76
CA THR A 126 13.86 15.79 9.56
C THR A 126 12.63 15.13 8.94
N ALA A 127 12.28 15.57 7.74
CA ALA A 127 10.98 15.27 7.15
C ALA A 127 11.15 14.60 5.80
N ASP A 128 11.40 13.29 5.78
CA ASP A 128 11.47 12.50 4.53
C ASP A 128 10.46 11.33 4.53
N ARG A 129 9.24 11.59 4.02
CA ARG A 129 8.04 10.71 4.10
C ARG A 129 7.06 11.09 2.98
N CYS A 130 6.64 10.25 2.01
CA CYS A 130 6.75 8.82 1.67
C CYS A 130 6.53 8.69 0.12
N ILE A 131 6.07 7.54 -0.42
CA ILE A 131 5.85 7.29 -1.87
C ILE A 131 4.41 6.77 -2.09
N GLY A 132 3.57 7.39 -2.95
CA GLY A 132 2.37 6.83 -3.61
C GLY A 132 0.98 7.10 -3.00
N GLY A 133 0.10 7.89 -3.64
CA GLY A 133 -1.25 8.10 -3.08
C GLY A 133 -2.26 8.71 -4.04
N ARG A 134 -3.21 9.51 -3.52
CA ARG A 134 -4.17 10.25 -4.38
C ARG A 134 -3.51 11.48 -4.98
N HIS A 135 -3.72 11.68 -6.26
CA HIS A 135 -3.51 12.92 -6.99
C HIS A 135 -4.87 13.61 -7.19
N THR A 136 -5.20 14.53 -6.27
CA THR A 136 -6.39 15.40 -6.29
C THR A 136 -6.00 16.82 -6.75
N GLN A 137 -6.97 17.74 -6.91
CA GLN A 137 -6.73 19.12 -7.37
C GLN A 137 -5.70 19.89 -6.51
N THR A 138 -5.62 19.61 -5.21
CA THR A 138 -4.44 19.94 -4.41
C THR A 138 -3.41 18.83 -4.50
N SER A 139 -2.60 18.86 -5.57
CA SER A 139 -1.52 17.88 -5.78
C SER A 139 -0.48 18.02 -4.66
N ARG A 140 -0.25 16.94 -3.91
CA ARG A 140 0.88 16.84 -2.96
C ARG A 140 2.17 16.37 -3.64
N TRP A 141 2.15 16.27 -4.96
CA TRP A 141 3.25 15.80 -5.81
C TRP A 141 3.86 17.01 -6.52
N PRO A 142 5.20 17.15 -6.52
CA PRO A 142 5.88 18.24 -7.24
C PRO A 142 5.50 18.25 -8.73
N THR A 143 5.47 17.07 -9.36
CA THR A 143 5.11 16.92 -10.77
C THR A 143 4.22 15.70 -11.02
N PRO A 144 3.40 15.70 -12.10
CA PRO A 144 2.69 14.51 -12.57
C PRO A 144 3.63 13.33 -12.90
N GLU A 145 4.85 13.63 -13.37
CA GLU A 145 5.88 12.67 -13.76
C GLU A 145 6.40 11.92 -12.52
N GLU A 146 6.72 12.62 -11.44
CA GLU A 146 7.14 11.97 -10.19
C GLU A 146 5.98 11.14 -9.61
N TYR A 147 4.72 11.60 -9.73
CA TYR A 147 3.56 10.78 -9.34
C TYR A 147 3.45 9.47 -10.16
N LEU A 148 3.70 9.53 -11.47
CA LEU A 148 3.70 8.36 -12.35
C LEU A 148 4.88 7.43 -12.03
N ARG A 149 6.09 7.96 -11.88
CA ARG A 149 7.30 7.20 -11.49
C ARG A 149 7.09 6.43 -10.18
N VAL A 150 6.52 7.10 -9.19
CA VAL A 150 6.19 6.57 -7.87
C VAL A 150 5.10 5.50 -7.93
N THR A 151 4.04 5.73 -8.72
CA THR A 151 2.85 4.87 -8.71
C THR A 151 2.96 3.69 -9.68
N VAL A 152 3.60 3.91 -10.82
CA VAL A 152 3.77 2.97 -11.93
C VAL A 152 5.18 2.40 -11.88
N ASP A 153 6.22 3.19 -12.18
CA ASP A 153 7.56 2.67 -12.47
C ASP A 153 8.15 1.87 -11.30
N TYR A 154 8.06 2.36 -10.06
CA TYR A 154 8.52 1.62 -8.88
C TYR A 154 7.70 0.32 -8.65
N THR A 155 6.40 0.33 -8.95
CA THR A 155 5.55 -0.86 -8.86
C THR A 155 5.94 -1.90 -9.92
N VAL A 156 6.21 -1.45 -11.15
CA VAL A 156 6.62 -2.31 -12.27
C VAL A 156 8.03 -2.85 -12.08
N ALA A 157 8.98 -2.02 -11.64
CA ALA A 157 10.34 -2.43 -11.30
C ALA A 157 10.34 -3.50 -10.19
N ALA A 158 9.52 -3.32 -9.15
CA ALA A 158 9.36 -4.32 -8.10
C ALA A 158 8.79 -5.66 -8.63
N ALA A 159 7.72 -5.61 -9.43
CA ALA A 159 7.13 -6.81 -10.01
C ALA A 159 8.12 -7.54 -10.93
N ALA A 160 8.88 -6.80 -11.76
CA ALA A 160 9.90 -7.36 -12.64
C ALA A 160 11.03 -8.03 -11.84
N ALA A 161 11.50 -7.37 -10.78
CA ALA A 161 12.54 -7.88 -9.91
C ALA A 161 12.11 -9.17 -9.17
N PHE A 162 10.88 -9.23 -8.65
CA PHE A 162 10.37 -10.44 -8.01
C PHE A 162 10.10 -11.57 -9.02
N THR A 163 9.70 -11.25 -10.26
CA THR A 163 9.61 -12.24 -11.34
C THR A 163 10.98 -12.83 -11.68
N ARG A 164 12.02 -11.97 -11.80
CA ARG A 164 13.42 -12.39 -11.98
C ARG A 164 13.89 -13.28 -10.83
N MET A 165 13.60 -12.88 -9.59
CA MET A 165 13.93 -13.65 -8.38
C MET A 165 13.35 -15.07 -8.42
N MET A 166 12.10 -15.24 -8.89
CA MET A 166 11.49 -16.57 -9.03
C MET A 166 12.15 -17.42 -10.11
N GLY A 167 12.58 -16.82 -11.23
CA GLY A 167 13.38 -17.52 -12.25
C GLY A 167 14.77 -17.95 -11.75
N LEU A 168 15.37 -17.19 -10.83
CA LEU A 168 16.66 -17.51 -10.20
C LEU A 168 16.55 -18.57 -9.09
N ALA A 169 15.37 -18.77 -8.51
CA ALA A 169 15.15 -19.65 -7.36
C ALA A 169 15.12 -21.16 -7.69
N GLY A 170 15.21 -21.54 -8.97
CA GLY A 170 15.17 -22.92 -9.44
C GLY A 170 13.83 -23.31 -10.08
N PRO A 171 13.50 -24.62 -10.18
CA PRO A 171 12.24 -25.05 -10.79
C PRO A 171 11.03 -24.47 -10.05
N PRO A 172 9.91 -24.19 -10.75
CA PRO A 172 8.78 -23.47 -10.19
C PRO A 172 8.25 -24.13 -8.92
N SER A 173 8.21 -23.34 -7.85
CA SER A 173 7.49 -23.67 -6.62
C SER A 173 6.05 -24.05 -6.94
N ALA A 174 5.49 -25.04 -6.23
CA ALA A 174 4.10 -25.49 -6.40
C ALA A 174 3.03 -24.41 -6.16
N ALA A 175 3.43 -23.21 -5.70
CA ALA A 175 2.61 -22.01 -5.68
C ALA A 175 3.41 -20.81 -6.23
N PRO A 176 2.76 -19.90 -6.99
CA PRO A 176 3.36 -18.69 -7.55
C PRO A 176 3.79 -17.69 -6.47
N PHE A 177 4.65 -16.74 -6.85
CA PHE A 177 4.90 -15.55 -6.03
C PHE A 177 3.74 -14.57 -6.19
N ARG A 178 3.14 -14.11 -5.08
CA ARG A 178 1.96 -13.24 -5.13
C ARG A 178 2.30 -11.76 -4.97
N PHE A 179 2.00 -10.95 -5.97
CA PHE A 179 2.16 -9.50 -5.88
C PHE A 179 0.81 -8.84 -5.59
N VAL A 180 0.59 -8.49 -4.32
CA VAL A 180 -0.66 -7.88 -3.84
C VAL A 180 -0.52 -6.36 -3.83
N TYR A 181 -1.05 -5.71 -4.88
CA TYR A 181 -0.98 -4.27 -5.10
C TYR A 181 -2.14 -3.53 -4.44
N CYS A 182 -1.86 -2.59 -3.53
CA CYS A 182 -2.86 -1.68 -2.98
C CYS A 182 -3.18 -0.58 -4.01
N SER A 183 -4.15 -0.87 -4.87
CA SER A 183 -4.67 0.04 -5.88
C SER A 183 -5.63 1.07 -5.27
N GLY A 184 -6.78 1.30 -5.89
CA GLY A 184 -7.83 2.20 -5.43
C GLY A 184 -9.09 1.99 -6.26
N ASP A 185 -10.23 2.33 -5.69
CA ASP A 185 -11.50 2.18 -6.39
C ASP A 185 -11.55 2.93 -7.73
N ALA A 186 -12.29 2.36 -8.67
CA ALA A 186 -12.45 2.83 -10.04
C ALA A 186 -11.15 3.06 -10.86
N ALA A 187 -10.02 2.44 -10.48
CA ALA A 187 -8.81 2.43 -11.31
C ALA A 187 -9.13 1.96 -12.76
N GLU A 188 -8.60 2.69 -13.74
CA GLU A 188 -9.01 2.60 -15.14
C GLU A 188 -7.91 1.95 -15.97
N LEU A 189 -8.17 0.71 -16.41
CA LEU A 189 -7.23 -0.11 -17.17
C LEU A 189 -7.08 0.36 -18.63
N VAL A 190 -7.94 1.29 -19.09
CA VAL A 190 -7.92 1.85 -20.45
C VAL A 190 -7.44 3.31 -20.39
N TYR A 191 -6.13 3.50 -20.63
CA TYR A 191 -5.44 4.78 -20.41
C TYR A 191 -6.06 6.00 -21.13
N ASN A 192 -6.60 5.81 -22.35
CA ASN A 192 -7.15 6.89 -23.17
C ASN A 192 -8.58 7.30 -22.79
N ARG A 193 -9.21 6.69 -21.78
CA ARG A 193 -10.57 7.03 -21.38
C ARG A 193 -10.60 8.36 -20.64
N SER A 194 -11.40 9.31 -21.12
CA SER A 194 -11.68 10.55 -20.39
C SER A 194 -12.50 10.25 -19.13
N LEU A 195 -12.12 10.84 -18.00
CA LEU A 195 -12.70 10.60 -16.67
C LEU A 195 -12.93 11.93 -15.96
N CYS A 196 -14.20 12.29 -15.73
CA CYS A 196 -14.59 13.53 -15.04
C CYS A 196 -14.18 13.59 -13.56
N ILE A 197 -13.96 12.44 -12.90
CA ILE A 197 -13.61 12.35 -11.48
C ILE A 197 -12.32 11.55 -11.31
N MET A 198 -11.33 12.17 -10.66
CA MET A 198 -10.02 11.58 -10.29
C MET A 198 -9.21 10.98 -11.46
N GLY A 199 -9.34 11.55 -12.67
CA GLY A 199 -8.73 11.03 -13.90
C GLY A 199 -7.23 10.69 -13.81
N PRO A 200 -6.35 11.57 -13.30
CA PRO A 200 -4.91 11.27 -13.15
C PRO A 200 -4.64 10.08 -12.22
N THR A 201 -5.23 10.06 -11.02
CA THR A 201 -5.08 8.95 -10.06
C THR A 201 -5.54 7.61 -10.64
N ARG A 202 -6.71 7.61 -11.30
CA ARG A 202 -7.34 6.39 -11.82
C ARG A 202 -6.58 5.80 -13.00
N ARG A 203 -6.03 6.65 -13.87
CA ARG A 203 -5.14 6.24 -14.99
C ARG A 203 -3.78 5.76 -14.48
N ALA A 204 -3.15 6.44 -13.52
CA ALA A 204 -1.88 6.01 -12.96
C ALA A 204 -1.98 4.63 -12.27
N LYS A 205 -2.98 4.44 -11.40
CA LYS A 205 -3.22 3.14 -10.75
C LYS A 205 -3.62 2.04 -11.73
N GLY A 206 -4.46 2.34 -12.73
CA GLY A 206 -4.82 1.37 -13.77
C GLY A 206 -3.68 1.02 -14.73
N CYS A 207 -2.75 1.95 -14.98
CA CYS A 207 -1.51 1.70 -15.70
C CYS A 207 -0.60 0.75 -14.91
N ALA A 208 -0.42 0.99 -13.61
CA ALA A 208 0.34 0.10 -12.73
C ALA A 208 -0.28 -1.31 -12.69
N GLU A 209 -1.61 -1.41 -12.51
CA GLU A 209 -2.34 -2.68 -12.55
C GLU A 209 -2.14 -3.43 -13.87
N ARG A 210 -2.30 -2.76 -15.03
CA ARG A 210 -2.11 -3.39 -16.34
C ARG A 210 -0.70 -3.97 -16.49
N ASN A 211 0.34 -3.19 -16.19
CA ASN A 211 1.72 -3.65 -16.33
C ASN A 211 2.01 -4.88 -15.45
N ILE A 212 1.53 -4.92 -14.20
CA ILE A 212 1.74 -6.10 -13.33
C ILE A 212 0.89 -7.30 -13.74
N PHE A 213 -0.26 -7.11 -14.41
CA PHE A 213 -1.07 -8.20 -14.97
C PHE A 213 -0.44 -8.78 -16.25
N ASP A 214 -0.06 -7.93 -17.20
CA ASP A 214 0.60 -8.34 -18.44
C ASP A 214 1.91 -9.12 -18.13
N MET A 215 2.65 -8.67 -17.10
CA MET A 215 3.83 -9.38 -16.59
C MET A 215 3.50 -10.72 -15.92
N ALA A 216 2.39 -10.81 -15.18
CA ALA A 216 1.96 -12.07 -14.58
C ALA A 216 1.56 -13.10 -15.64
N ASP A 217 0.92 -12.66 -16.73
CA ASP A 217 0.55 -13.52 -17.85
C ASP A 217 1.79 -13.98 -18.65
N GLY A 218 2.77 -13.10 -18.84
CA GLY A 218 4.08 -13.45 -19.39
C GLY A 218 4.97 -14.32 -18.49
N SER A 219 4.64 -14.46 -17.20
CA SER A 219 5.47 -15.18 -16.22
C SER A 219 5.35 -16.71 -16.27
N HIS A 220 4.45 -17.25 -17.10
CA HIS A 220 4.12 -18.68 -17.18
C HIS A 220 3.77 -19.33 -15.82
N GLY A 221 3.16 -18.56 -14.91
CA GLY A 221 2.77 -19.03 -13.58
C GLY A 221 3.81 -18.85 -12.47
N ALA A 222 4.92 -18.14 -12.74
CA ALA A 222 5.86 -17.76 -11.68
C ALA A 222 5.33 -16.60 -10.81
N LEU A 223 4.54 -15.69 -11.39
CA LEU A 223 3.96 -14.50 -10.74
C LEU A 223 2.42 -14.55 -10.77
N GLU A 224 1.79 -14.27 -9.63
CA GLU A 224 0.35 -14.03 -9.49
C GLU A 224 0.12 -12.58 -9.00
N SER A 225 -0.24 -11.68 -9.91
CA SER A 225 -0.55 -10.28 -9.59
C SER A 225 -2.01 -10.11 -9.18
N ILE A 226 -2.26 -9.43 -8.06
CA ILE A 226 -3.59 -9.21 -7.47
C ILE A 226 -3.73 -7.72 -7.14
N ALA A 227 -4.75 -7.06 -7.70
CA ALA A 227 -5.04 -5.66 -7.41
C ALA A 227 -6.17 -5.54 -6.39
N VAL A 228 -5.90 -4.89 -5.27
CA VAL A 228 -6.86 -4.63 -4.20
C VAL A 228 -7.36 -3.20 -4.34
N ARG A 229 -8.66 -3.00 -4.59
CA ARG A 229 -9.27 -1.70 -4.89
C ARG A 229 -10.20 -1.23 -3.75
N PRO A 230 -9.65 -0.64 -2.66
CA PRO A 230 -10.45 -0.04 -1.59
C PRO A 230 -11.01 1.33 -1.98
N CYS A 231 -12.13 1.68 -1.36
CA CYS A 231 -12.73 3.02 -1.39
C CYS A 231 -12.19 3.85 -0.20
N GLY A 232 -13.05 4.48 0.61
CA GLY A 232 -12.61 5.18 1.83
C GLY A 232 -12.11 4.19 2.90
N ILE A 233 -10.98 4.48 3.54
CA ILE A 233 -10.35 3.62 4.55
C ILE A 233 -10.34 4.37 5.89
N TYR A 234 -10.88 3.75 6.94
CA TYR A 234 -11.08 4.39 8.25
C TYR A 234 -10.56 3.52 9.41
N PRO A 235 -10.22 4.13 10.57
CA PRO A 235 -9.85 3.38 11.77
C PRO A 235 -11.08 2.75 12.43
N ARG A 236 -10.87 1.66 13.19
CA ARG A 236 -11.94 0.97 13.96
C ARG A 236 -12.65 1.87 14.98
N ALA A 237 -11.93 2.87 15.52
CA ALA A 237 -12.48 3.86 16.43
C ALA A 237 -13.37 4.87 15.67
N GLN A 238 -14.67 4.60 15.62
CA GLN A 238 -15.65 5.47 14.96
C GLN A 238 -15.96 6.71 15.82
N THR A 239 -15.59 7.89 15.32
CA THR A 239 -16.20 9.15 15.77
C THR A 239 -17.55 9.34 15.10
N PRO A 240 -18.49 10.13 15.68
CA PRO A 240 -19.78 10.42 15.04
C PRO A 240 -19.65 10.99 13.61
N TRP A 241 -18.59 11.77 13.37
CA TRP A 241 -18.25 12.29 12.05
C TRP A 241 -17.84 11.19 11.06
N THR A 242 -16.97 10.26 11.48
CA THR A 242 -16.62 9.10 10.62
C THR A 242 -17.82 8.19 10.38
N TRP A 243 -18.70 7.98 11.36
CA TRP A 243 -19.94 7.22 11.18
C TRP A 243 -20.86 7.86 10.13
N PHE A 244 -21.05 9.19 10.19
CA PHE A 244 -21.83 9.93 9.20
C PHE A 244 -21.25 9.77 7.77
N LEU A 245 -19.95 10.00 7.59
CA LEU A 245 -19.29 9.89 6.29
C LEU A 245 -19.28 8.45 5.72
N THR A 246 -19.07 7.45 6.57
CA THR A 246 -19.04 6.02 6.20
C THR A 246 -20.41 5.44 5.87
N THR A 247 -21.49 6.05 6.38
CA THR A 247 -22.86 5.54 6.17
C THR A 247 -23.55 6.19 4.96
N LEU A 248 -23.28 7.46 4.67
CA LEU A 248 -24.08 8.25 3.71
C LEU A 248 -23.35 8.70 2.44
N VAL A 249 -22.02 8.85 2.45
CA VAL A 249 -21.32 9.63 1.40
C VAL A 249 -20.53 8.75 0.43
N LEU A 250 -19.81 7.74 0.92
CA LEU A 250 -19.01 6.83 0.08
C LEU A 250 -19.04 5.39 0.64
N PRO A 251 -18.83 4.38 -0.21
CA PRO A 251 -18.43 3.05 0.26
C PRO A 251 -17.12 3.12 1.07
N THR A 252 -17.06 2.44 2.21
CA THR A 252 -15.92 2.48 3.14
C THR A 252 -15.62 1.13 3.81
N CYS A 253 -14.34 0.91 4.12
CA CYS A 253 -13.84 -0.26 4.83
C CYS A 253 -12.92 0.15 5.99
N GLU A 254 -12.85 -0.69 7.01
CA GLU A 254 -11.91 -0.56 8.12
C GLU A 254 -10.49 -0.87 7.63
N VAL A 255 -9.48 -0.19 8.17
CA VAL A 255 -8.08 -0.45 7.82
C VAL A 255 -7.65 -1.89 8.16
N ASP A 256 -8.22 -2.47 9.23
CA ASP A 256 -7.99 -3.86 9.61
C ASP A 256 -8.69 -4.87 8.68
N GLU A 257 -9.89 -4.57 8.14
CA GLU A 257 -10.53 -5.40 7.10
C GLU A 257 -9.67 -5.47 5.83
N LEU A 258 -9.12 -4.32 5.42
CA LEU A 258 -8.22 -4.22 4.28
C LEU A 258 -6.91 -4.97 4.53
N ALA A 259 -6.30 -4.78 5.70
CA ALA A 259 -5.06 -5.45 6.05
C ALA A 259 -5.22 -6.98 6.14
N ALA A 260 -6.26 -7.45 6.85
CA ALA A 260 -6.59 -8.87 6.93
C ALA A 260 -6.85 -9.46 5.53
N SER A 261 -7.58 -8.75 4.67
CA SER A 261 -7.81 -9.13 3.28
C SER A 261 -6.52 -9.28 2.47
N MET A 262 -5.64 -8.27 2.51
CA MET A 262 -4.37 -8.29 1.79
C MET A 262 -3.47 -9.46 2.27
N VAL A 263 -3.38 -9.68 3.57
CA VAL A 263 -2.61 -10.79 4.16
C VAL A 263 -3.26 -12.15 3.83
N GLY A 264 -4.59 -12.23 3.77
CA GLY A 264 -5.34 -13.40 3.29
C GLY A 264 -4.98 -13.76 1.85
N LEU A 265 -5.03 -12.79 0.94
CA LEU A 265 -4.66 -12.94 -0.46
C LEU A 265 -3.19 -13.34 -0.64
N ALA A 266 -2.27 -12.77 0.13
CA ALA A 266 -0.85 -13.16 0.11
C ALA A 266 -0.65 -14.65 0.48
N LYS A 267 -1.39 -15.17 1.45
CA LYS A 267 -1.32 -16.58 1.88
C LYS A 267 -2.00 -17.54 0.92
N ASN A 268 -3.19 -17.19 0.43
CA ASN A 268 -4.12 -18.14 -0.19
C ASN A 268 -4.39 -17.88 -1.68
N GLY A 269 -4.00 -16.73 -2.22
CA GLY A 269 -4.47 -16.23 -3.51
C GLY A 269 -5.92 -15.72 -3.44
N PRO A 270 -6.52 -15.33 -4.58
CA PRO A 270 -7.92 -14.93 -4.64
C PRO A 270 -8.88 -16.12 -4.48
N GLY A 271 -8.42 -17.34 -4.79
CA GLY A 271 -9.19 -18.57 -4.69
C GLY A 271 -10.16 -18.79 -5.86
N ALA A 272 -10.52 -20.05 -6.12
CA ALA A 272 -11.31 -20.44 -7.30
C ALA A 272 -12.69 -19.76 -7.38
N ALA A 273 -13.31 -19.43 -6.24
CA ALA A 273 -14.61 -18.78 -6.19
C ALA A 273 -14.63 -17.33 -6.74
N VAL A 274 -13.48 -16.64 -6.78
CA VAL A 274 -13.39 -15.26 -7.28
C VAL A 274 -13.26 -15.23 -8.81
N ALA A 275 -12.73 -16.29 -9.43
CA ALA A 275 -12.68 -16.43 -10.89
C ALA A 275 -14.06 -16.65 -11.55
N ALA A 276 -15.07 -17.06 -10.78
CA ALA A 276 -16.41 -17.42 -11.30
C ALA A 276 -17.43 -16.26 -11.30
N GLY A 277 -17.14 -15.13 -10.64
CA GLY A 277 -18.12 -14.06 -10.38
C GLY A 277 -17.71 -12.65 -10.81
N ALA A 278 -16.48 -12.45 -11.26
CA ALA A 278 -16.00 -11.19 -11.82
C ALA A 278 -15.51 -11.43 -13.25
N GLY A 279 -15.94 -10.60 -14.21
CA GLY A 279 -15.57 -10.71 -15.64
C GLY A 279 -14.11 -10.40 -15.96
N ASP A 280 -13.21 -10.51 -14.99
CA ASP A 280 -11.79 -10.24 -15.09
C ASP A 280 -11.02 -11.13 -14.09
N SER A 281 -10.56 -12.29 -14.59
CA SER A 281 -9.47 -13.16 -14.09
C SER A 281 -9.42 -13.59 -12.61
N GLY A 282 -10.33 -13.13 -11.76
CA GLY A 282 -10.26 -13.24 -10.30
C GLY A 282 -9.19 -12.33 -9.65
N ARG A 283 -8.41 -11.56 -10.42
CA ARG A 283 -7.26 -10.78 -9.92
C ARG A 283 -7.62 -9.43 -9.31
N ILE A 284 -8.80 -8.88 -9.58
CA ILE A 284 -9.24 -7.59 -9.05
C ILE A 284 -10.19 -7.79 -7.87
N ILE A 285 -9.73 -7.43 -6.66
CA ILE A 285 -10.50 -7.53 -5.43
C ILE A 285 -11.17 -6.20 -5.15
N THR A 286 -12.46 -6.12 -5.51
CA THR A 286 -13.29 -4.92 -5.35
C THR A 286 -13.60 -4.63 -3.89
N HIS A 287 -13.89 -3.36 -3.59
CA HIS A 287 -14.21 -2.88 -2.25
C HIS A 287 -15.22 -3.73 -1.46
N ARG A 288 -16.33 -4.15 -2.08
CA ARG A 288 -17.33 -5.01 -1.41
C ARG A 288 -16.73 -6.35 -0.96
N ARG A 289 -15.84 -6.94 -1.78
CA ARG A 289 -15.18 -8.20 -1.46
C ARG A 289 -14.10 -8.04 -0.39
N ILE A 290 -13.37 -6.92 -0.39
CA ILE A 290 -12.44 -6.55 0.71
C ILE A 290 -13.20 -6.52 2.04
N ARG A 291 -14.35 -5.84 2.09
CA ARG A 291 -15.13 -5.71 3.32
C ARG A 291 -15.68 -7.05 3.81
N SER A 292 -16.20 -7.92 2.93
CA SER A 292 -16.70 -9.24 3.34
C SER A 292 -15.57 -10.15 3.81
N MET A 293 -14.51 -10.28 2.99
CA MET A 293 -13.37 -11.15 3.26
C MET A 293 -12.58 -10.70 4.48
N GLY A 294 -12.45 -9.38 4.70
CA GLY A 294 -11.83 -8.81 5.89
C GLY A 294 -12.53 -9.24 7.16
N ARG A 295 -13.87 -9.11 7.22
CA ARG A 295 -14.69 -9.58 8.36
C ARG A 295 -14.56 -11.08 8.55
N GLU A 296 -14.78 -11.87 7.48
CA GLU A 296 -14.65 -13.33 7.51
C GLU A 296 -13.28 -13.83 8.03
N LEU A 297 -12.21 -13.05 7.85
CA LEU A 297 -10.86 -13.37 8.33
C LEU A 297 -10.62 -12.87 9.76
N LEU A 298 -11.11 -11.68 10.12
CA LEU A 298 -11.03 -11.12 11.47
C LEU A 298 -11.84 -11.97 12.46
N ASP A 299 -13.09 -12.30 12.14
CA ASP A 299 -13.98 -13.12 12.98
C ASP A 299 -13.34 -14.49 13.28
N LYS A 300 -12.64 -15.08 12.30
CA LYS A 300 -11.88 -16.33 12.48
C LYS A 300 -10.65 -16.14 13.36
N GLN A 301 -9.91 -15.04 13.21
CA GLN A 301 -8.77 -14.74 14.07
C GLN A 301 -9.19 -14.48 15.52
N GLU A 302 -10.31 -13.79 15.73
CA GLU A 302 -10.89 -13.55 17.07
C GLU A 302 -11.35 -14.88 17.71
N ALA A 303 -11.99 -15.77 16.94
CA ALA A 303 -12.35 -17.12 17.40
C ALA A 303 -11.12 -18.01 17.73
N GLU A 304 -10.13 -18.07 16.84
CA GLU A 304 -8.87 -18.82 17.04
C GLU A 304 -8.13 -18.32 18.30
N GLN A 305 -8.14 -17.01 18.57
CA GLN A 305 -7.53 -16.42 19.77
C GLN A 305 -8.32 -16.71 21.04
N ALA A 306 -9.66 -16.66 20.99
CA ALA A 306 -10.51 -17.00 22.12
C ALA A 306 -10.36 -18.47 22.55
N GLU A 307 -10.26 -19.39 21.58
CA GLU A 307 -10.01 -20.81 21.82
C GLU A 307 -8.62 -21.04 22.46
N GLN A 308 -7.57 -20.37 21.95
CA GLN A 308 -6.22 -20.44 22.52
C GLN A 308 -6.16 -19.87 23.94
N ALA A 309 -6.84 -18.76 24.23
CA ALA A 309 -6.91 -18.17 25.57
C ALA A 309 -7.67 -19.06 26.57
N ALA A 310 -8.76 -19.70 26.13
CA ALA A 310 -9.50 -20.66 26.94
C ALA A 310 -8.67 -21.91 27.25
N GLY A 311 -7.98 -22.48 26.26
CA GLY A 311 -7.08 -23.62 26.43
C GLY A 311 -5.90 -23.33 27.36
N ALA A 312 -5.31 -22.15 27.27
CA ALA A 312 -4.23 -21.71 28.15
C ALA A 312 -4.67 -21.41 29.59
N SER A 313 -5.97 -21.22 29.83
CA SER A 313 -6.53 -21.00 31.18
C SER A 313 -7.01 -22.30 31.86
N ALA A 314 -6.96 -23.43 31.15
CA ALA A 314 -7.37 -24.76 31.61
C ALA A 314 -6.18 -25.69 31.92
N MET A 315 -4.95 -25.18 31.83
CA MET A 315 -3.68 -25.83 32.18
C MET A 315 -3.05 -25.17 33.42
#